data_AF-A0A3D0W417-F1
#
_entry.id   AF-A0A3D0W417-F1
#
_cell.length_a   1.000
_cell.length_b   1.000
_cell.length_c   1.000
_cell.angle_alpha   90.00
_cell.angle_beta   90.00
_cell.angle_gamma   90.00
#
_symmetry.space_group_name_H-M   'P 1'
#
loop_
_entity.id
_entity.type
_entity.pdbx_description
1 polymer ?
#
loop_
_entity_poly.entity_id
_entity_poly.type
_entity_poly.pdbx_seq_one_letter_code
_entity_poly.pdbx_strand_id
1 'polypeptide(L)'
;MRTDIYEKVSLFKMEKIKPNYKEISRRFDCDARTVKRYYEGGIKERKKQIKPSKLDDYKDVIESKLDLGVSAMAIYKFIQKDGYQGRYTILREYAKKLKMEKTKRATVRVETNPGLSAQVDWKEDFSIHTKGGERITFQIFLMVLGYSRYKYLEPTLTRDQKVLFSAMSKAFENLNGIPKEIWFDNMKTVVDQPKTQYSQVSFNQNFYYFSKDIGFHPIACRPYRPQTKGKVEALARLTERLRVYDYEIDGYEDIFKLVKDFQDEINSERSQATDYPPTKLLNKEKEHLNPLPTKDILNSYQQELIARKVSAEAMVTYGKVKYSVSPKYINQIVHLEVLDDILHIYYNDLEIRKHPISTNKFNYEPNDLKEILKSDVFKTKSDEEIENYIEGNLKVYDNF
;
A
#
# COMPACT_ATOMS: atom_id res chain seq x y z
N MET A 1 13.77 -47.69 -4.20
CA MET A 1 12.99 -48.82 -4.76
C MET A 1 13.59 -49.12 -6.13
N ARG A 2 13.87 -50.39 -6.47
CA ARG A 2 14.49 -50.79 -7.75
C ARG A 2 13.41 -51.42 -8.64
N THR A 3 12.63 -50.57 -9.31
CA THR A 3 11.50 -50.94 -10.17
C THR A 3 11.94 -51.66 -11.45
N ASP A 4 13.11 -51.28 -11.95
CA ASP A 4 13.88 -51.92 -13.03
C ASP A 4 13.99 -53.45 -12.88
N ILE A 5 14.34 -53.94 -11.68
CA ILE A 5 14.44 -55.38 -11.42
C ILE A 5 13.04 -56.03 -11.41
N TYR A 6 12.06 -55.36 -10.79
CA TYR A 6 10.72 -55.92 -10.63
C TYR A 6 10.03 -56.11 -11.98
N GLU A 7 10.12 -55.13 -12.88
CA GLU A 7 9.57 -55.23 -14.23
C GLU A 7 10.20 -56.40 -15.00
N LYS A 8 11.53 -56.51 -14.96
CA LYS A 8 12.23 -57.59 -15.65
C LYS A 8 11.84 -58.97 -15.13
N VAL A 9 11.75 -59.11 -13.81
CA VAL A 9 11.37 -60.37 -13.16
C VAL A 9 9.88 -60.69 -13.35
N SER A 10 9.03 -59.67 -13.50
CA SER A 10 7.60 -59.84 -13.76
C SER A 10 7.33 -60.43 -15.16
N LEU A 11 8.14 -60.09 -16.17
CA LEU A 11 8.06 -60.71 -17.50
C LEU A 11 8.30 -62.22 -17.43
N PHE A 12 9.37 -62.65 -16.75
CA PHE A 12 9.64 -64.08 -16.53
C PHE A 12 8.48 -64.77 -15.79
N LYS A 13 7.87 -64.08 -14.83
CA LYS A 13 6.72 -64.60 -14.08
C LYS A 13 5.46 -64.74 -14.95
N MET A 14 5.20 -63.80 -15.85
CA MET A 14 4.10 -63.87 -16.83
C MET A 14 4.27 -65.03 -17.81
N GLU A 15 5.50 -65.23 -18.28
CA GLU A 15 5.85 -66.33 -19.19
C GLU A 15 5.94 -67.69 -18.48
N LYS A 16 5.76 -67.74 -17.14
CA LYS A 16 5.92 -68.93 -16.28
C LYS A 16 7.30 -69.57 -16.38
N ILE A 17 8.33 -68.79 -16.72
CA ILE A 17 9.71 -69.22 -16.82
C ILE A 17 10.44 -68.84 -15.54
N LYS A 18 11.14 -69.80 -14.91
CA LYS A 18 11.97 -69.51 -13.74
C LYS A 18 13.28 -68.83 -14.18
N PRO A 19 13.53 -67.56 -13.81
CA PRO A 19 14.72 -66.86 -14.25
C PRO A 19 15.98 -67.31 -13.49
N ASN A 20 17.14 -67.15 -14.13
CA ASN A 20 18.43 -67.31 -13.46
C ASN A 20 18.73 -66.09 -12.57
N TYR A 21 18.49 -66.23 -11.26
CA TYR A 21 18.62 -65.13 -10.32
C TYR A 21 20.01 -64.51 -10.26
N LYS A 22 21.10 -65.29 -10.45
CA LYS A 22 22.48 -64.77 -10.41
C LYS A 22 22.84 -63.96 -11.66
N GLU A 23 22.29 -64.31 -12.80
CA GLU A 23 22.55 -63.59 -14.05
C GLU A 23 21.87 -62.22 -14.02
N ILE A 24 20.58 -62.20 -13.62
CA ILE A 24 19.83 -60.95 -13.47
C ILE A 24 20.48 -60.08 -12.38
N SER A 25 20.96 -60.67 -11.29
CA SER A 25 21.60 -59.91 -10.22
C SER A 25 22.90 -59.23 -10.66
N ARG A 26 23.69 -59.87 -11.53
CA ARG A 26 24.87 -59.25 -12.15
C ARG A 26 24.50 -58.15 -13.13
N ARG A 27 23.49 -58.39 -13.99
CA ARG A 27 23.08 -57.43 -15.02
C ARG A 27 22.55 -56.12 -14.43
N PHE A 28 21.82 -56.24 -13.32
CA PHE A 28 21.24 -55.07 -12.67
C PHE A 28 22.11 -54.54 -11.52
N ASP A 29 23.19 -55.20 -11.14
CA ASP A 29 23.98 -54.87 -9.94
C ASP A 29 23.11 -54.85 -8.68
N CYS A 30 22.64 -56.04 -8.27
CA CYS A 30 21.97 -56.26 -7.00
C CYS A 30 22.26 -57.64 -6.43
N ASP A 31 21.80 -57.90 -5.19
CA ASP A 31 21.84 -59.22 -4.59
C ASP A 31 20.82 -60.18 -5.26
N ALA A 32 21.23 -61.41 -5.58
CA ALA A 32 20.36 -62.44 -6.16
C ALA A 32 19.14 -62.78 -5.28
N ARG A 33 19.24 -62.60 -3.96
CA ARG A 33 18.11 -62.71 -3.02
C ARG A 33 17.05 -61.64 -3.27
N THR A 34 17.43 -60.47 -3.78
CA THR A 34 16.48 -59.40 -4.16
C THR A 34 15.69 -59.79 -5.40
N VAL A 35 16.35 -60.36 -6.41
CA VAL A 35 15.71 -60.88 -7.63
C VAL A 35 14.74 -62.00 -7.29
N LYS A 36 15.19 -62.98 -6.47
CA LYS A 36 14.36 -64.08 -5.99
C LYS A 36 13.15 -63.59 -5.21
N ARG A 37 13.34 -62.62 -4.30
CA ARG A 37 12.27 -62.02 -3.50
C ARG A 37 11.20 -61.36 -4.38
N TYR A 38 11.61 -60.65 -5.43
CA TYR A 38 10.67 -60.02 -6.36
C TYR A 38 9.92 -61.04 -7.23
N TYR A 39 10.58 -62.14 -7.64
CA TYR A 39 9.93 -63.22 -8.38
C TYR A 39 8.89 -63.95 -7.54
N GLU A 40 9.26 -64.37 -6.33
CA GLU A 40 8.43 -65.24 -5.49
C GLU A 40 7.38 -64.45 -4.69
N GLY A 41 7.81 -63.39 -4.00
CA GLY A 41 6.99 -62.68 -3.01
C GLY A 41 6.45 -61.32 -3.45
N GLY A 42 6.77 -60.88 -4.67
CA GLY A 42 6.40 -59.55 -5.16
C GLY A 42 7.04 -58.41 -4.38
N ILE A 43 6.53 -57.19 -4.59
CA ILE A 43 6.94 -56.03 -3.80
C ILE A 43 6.09 -55.99 -2.54
N LYS A 44 6.71 -56.20 -1.37
CA LYS A 44 6.10 -55.86 -0.09
C LYS A 44 6.40 -54.41 0.23
N GLU A 45 5.38 -53.56 0.27
CA GLU A 45 5.53 -52.20 0.76
C GLU A 45 5.98 -52.21 2.22
N ARG A 46 7.08 -51.53 2.52
CA ARG A 46 7.56 -51.36 3.89
C ARG A 46 6.61 -50.38 4.57
N LYS A 47 5.63 -50.89 5.33
CA LYS A 47 4.74 -50.05 6.14
C LYS A 47 5.59 -49.20 7.09
N LYS A 48 5.58 -47.89 6.89
CA LYS A 48 6.29 -46.94 7.75
C LYS A 48 5.58 -46.96 9.11
N GLN A 49 6.25 -47.41 10.17
CA GLN A 49 5.71 -47.27 11.53
C GLN A 49 5.61 -45.77 11.85
N ILE A 50 4.38 -45.28 12.00
CA ILE A 50 4.12 -43.92 12.47
C ILE A 50 4.39 -43.93 13.97
N LYS A 51 5.52 -43.35 14.39
CA LYS A 51 5.80 -43.16 15.83
C LYS A 51 4.99 -41.97 16.35
N PRO A 52 4.38 -42.06 17.54
CA PRO A 52 3.71 -40.92 18.14
C PRO A 52 4.74 -39.81 18.39
N SER A 53 4.35 -38.59 18.04
CA SER A 53 5.13 -37.39 18.30
C SER A 53 4.89 -36.94 19.72
N LYS A 54 5.91 -36.38 20.39
CA LYS A 54 5.73 -35.72 21.69
C LYS A 54 4.76 -34.53 21.64
N LEU A 55 4.44 -34.06 20.43
CA LEU A 55 3.45 -32.99 20.20
C LEU A 55 2.01 -33.48 20.18
N ASP A 56 1.76 -34.79 20.06
CA ASP A 56 0.43 -35.31 19.74
C ASP A 56 -0.62 -34.83 20.75
N ASP A 57 -0.29 -34.82 22.04
CA ASP A 57 -1.17 -34.36 23.12
C ASP A 57 -1.42 -32.83 23.13
N TYR A 58 -0.60 -32.06 22.43
CA TYR A 58 -0.64 -30.58 22.40
C TYR A 58 -1.17 -30.03 21.07
N LYS A 59 -1.50 -30.87 20.09
CA LYS A 59 -1.87 -30.44 18.73
C LYS A 59 -3.07 -29.50 18.71
N ASP A 60 -4.14 -29.84 19.43
CA ASP A 60 -5.38 -29.04 19.46
C ASP A 60 -5.13 -27.65 20.07
N VAL A 61 -4.32 -27.60 21.14
CA VAL A 61 -3.92 -26.34 21.78
C VAL A 61 -3.03 -25.51 20.84
N ILE A 62 -2.11 -26.15 20.12
CA ILE A 62 -1.24 -25.46 19.16
C ILE A 62 -2.05 -24.90 17.99
N GLU A 63 -2.99 -25.66 17.45
CA GLU A 63 -3.85 -25.24 16.34
C GLU A 63 -4.73 -24.06 16.73
N SER A 64 -5.42 -24.13 17.88
CA SER A 64 -6.25 -23.02 18.37
C SER A 64 -5.43 -21.75 18.60
N LYS A 65 -4.23 -21.83 19.18
CA LYS A 65 -3.35 -20.66 19.39
C LYS A 65 -2.77 -20.12 18.09
N LEU A 66 -2.46 -20.98 17.12
CA LEU A 66 -2.04 -20.56 15.78
C LEU A 66 -3.16 -19.84 15.01
N ASP A 67 -4.42 -20.27 15.20
CA ASP A 67 -5.59 -19.58 14.62
C ASP A 67 -5.84 -18.20 15.23
N LEU A 68 -5.41 -17.99 16.47
CA LEU A 68 -5.38 -16.67 17.12
C LEU A 68 -4.18 -15.80 16.67
N GLY A 69 -3.36 -16.26 15.71
CA GLY A 69 -2.22 -15.50 15.18
C GLY A 69 -1.01 -15.45 16.12
N VAL A 70 -0.98 -16.25 17.19
CA VAL A 70 0.13 -16.27 18.16
C VAL A 70 1.38 -16.87 17.52
N SER A 71 2.55 -16.30 17.81
CA SER A 71 3.82 -16.78 17.25
C SER A 71 4.17 -18.19 17.73
N ALA A 72 4.78 -19.00 16.86
CA ALA A 72 5.17 -20.38 17.19
C ALA A 72 6.10 -20.47 18.42
N MET A 73 6.95 -19.46 18.63
CA MET A 73 7.82 -19.39 19.81
C MET A 73 7.03 -19.13 21.09
N ALA A 74 6.03 -18.24 21.05
CA ALA A 74 5.16 -17.97 22.21
C ALA A 74 4.32 -19.21 22.57
N ILE A 75 3.79 -19.92 21.58
CA ILE A 75 3.06 -21.19 21.78
C ILE A 75 3.98 -22.25 22.38
N TYR A 76 5.22 -22.37 21.89
CA TYR A 76 6.21 -23.27 22.46
C TYR A 76 6.47 -22.99 23.95
N LYS A 77 6.68 -21.71 24.32
CA LYS A 77 6.86 -21.32 25.72
C LYS A 77 5.61 -21.57 26.57
N PHE A 78 4.43 -21.44 25.98
CA PHE A 78 3.16 -21.73 26.65
C PHE A 78 3.03 -23.23 26.98
N ILE A 79 3.19 -24.13 26.00
CA ILE A 79 3.07 -25.58 26.24
C ILE A 79 4.23 -26.13 27.07
N GLN A 80 5.41 -25.49 27.06
CA GLN A 80 6.50 -25.85 27.96
C GLN A 80 6.12 -25.68 29.44
N LYS A 81 5.30 -24.68 29.76
CA LYS A 81 4.78 -24.49 31.13
C LYS A 81 3.75 -25.56 31.51
N ASP A 82 3.09 -26.14 30.51
CA ASP A 82 2.09 -27.19 30.63
C ASP A 82 2.70 -28.61 30.61
N GLY A 83 4.04 -28.71 30.62
CA GLY A 83 4.76 -29.99 30.71
C GLY A 83 5.35 -30.52 29.40
N TYR A 84 5.29 -29.78 28.30
CA TYR A 84 5.87 -30.22 27.02
C TYR A 84 7.41 -30.32 27.08
N GLN A 85 7.94 -31.53 26.88
CA GLN A 85 9.39 -31.83 26.91
C GLN A 85 10.04 -31.98 25.51
N GLY A 86 9.32 -31.67 24.44
CA GLY A 86 9.86 -31.75 23.08
C GLY A 86 10.68 -30.49 22.69
N ARG A 87 11.45 -30.59 21.61
CA ARG A 87 12.24 -29.46 21.09
C ARG A 87 11.36 -28.47 20.33
N TYR A 88 11.73 -27.19 20.34
CA TYR A 88 11.07 -26.13 19.55
C TYR A 88 10.98 -26.47 18.05
N THR A 89 12.01 -27.11 17.49
CA THR A 89 12.06 -27.48 16.07
C THR A 89 10.87 -28.35 15.65
N ILE A 90 10.42 -29.26 16.51
CA ILE A 90 9.29 -30.14 16.23
C ILE A 90 8.00 -29.31 16.10
N LEU A 91 7.78 -28.35 17.01
CA LEU A 91 6.62 -27.45 16.97
C LEU A 91 6.69 -26.52 15.76
N ARG A 92 7.88 -25.98 15.46
CA ARG A 92 8.09 -25.11 14.29
C ARG A 92 7.78 -25.84 12.99
N GLU A 93 8.22 -27.10 12.85
CA GLU A 93 7.90 -27.93 11.70
C GLU A 93 6.41 -28.27 11.61
N TYR A 94 5.77 -28.57 12.75
CA TYR A 94 4.33 -28.80 12.82
C TYR A 94 3.52 -27.56 12.41
N ALA A 95 3.85 -26.39 12.96
CA ALA A 95 3.24 -25.11 12.61
C ALA A 95 3.49 -24.75 11.13
N LYS A 96 4.69 -25.03 10.59
CA LYS A 96 5.00 -24.84 9.17
C LYS A 96 4.17 -25.77 8.28
N LYS A 97 4.00 -27.03 8.68
CA LYS A 97 3.15 -28.02 7.99
C LYS A 97 1.69 -27.57 8.00
N LEU A 98 1.14 -27.19 9.15
CA LEU A 98 -0.22 -26.64 9.26
C LEU A 98 -0.42 -25.38 8.43
N LYS A 99 0.57 -24.47 8.40
CA LYS A 99 0.54 -23.31 7.52
C LYS A 99 0.52 -23.75 6.06
N MET A 100 1.40 -24.66 5.63
CA MET A 100 1.43 -25.18 4.27
C MET A 100 0.13 -25.91 3.88
N GLU A 101 -0.49 -26.65 4.81
CA GLU A 101 -1.78 -27.32 4.60
C GLU A 101 -2.95 -26.33 4.57
N LYS A 102 -2.92 -25.27 5.39
CA LYS A 102 -3.84 -24.13 5.27
C LYS A 102 -3.65 -23.35 3.97
N THR A 103 -2.42 -23.22 3.48
CA THR A 103 -2.10 -22.67 2.14
C THR A 103 -2.57 -23.60 1.01
N LYS A 104 -2.71 -24.90 1.27
CA LYS A 104 -3.30 -25.89 0.35
C LYS A 104 -4.84 -25.95 0.40
N ARG A 105 -5.50 -25.33 1.40
CA ARG A 105 -6.93 -25.08 1.28
C ARG A 105 -7.09 -24.15 0.08
N ALA A 106 -7.86 -24.57 -0.91
CA ALA A 106 -8.23 -23.72 -2.02
C ALA A 106 -8.77 -22.41 -1.45
N THR A 107 -7.97 -21.34 -1.51
CA THR A 107 -8.54 -20.00 -1.50
C THR A 107 -9.45 -19.98 -2.70
N VAL A 108 -10.76 -19.89 -2.47
CA VAL A 108 -11.72 -19.62 -3.54
C VAL A 108 -11.13 -18.44 -4.31
N ARG A 109 -10.73 -18.68 -5.56
CA ARG A 109 -10.29 -17.64 -6.46
C ARG A 109 -11.56 -16.87 -6.75
N VAL A 110 -11.81 -15.83 -5.96
CA VAL A 110 -12.96 -14.96 -6.20
C VAL A 110 -12.65 -14.26 -7.51
N GLU A 111 -13.23 -14.77 -8.59
CA GLU A 111 -13.49 -13.99 -9.79
C GLU A 111 -14.40 -12.85 -9.34
N THR A 112 -13.80 -11.74 -8.95
CA THR A 112 -14.52 -10.52 -8.60
C THR A 112 -15.19 -10.03 -9.87
N ASN A 113 -16.52 -9.88 -9.84
CA ASN A 113 -17.26 -9.36 -10.99
C ASN A 113 -16.68 -8.00 -11.42
N PRO A 114 -16.56 -7.73 -12.73
CA PRO A 114 -16.13 -6.43 -13.24
C PRO A 114 -16.93 -5.29 -12.61
N GLY A 115 -16.23 -4.24 -12.16
CA GLY A 115 -16.82 -3.02 -11.60
C GLY A 115 -17.41 -3.19 -10.21
N LEU A 116 -17.37 -4.39 -9.63
CA LEU A 116 -17.97 -4.66 -8.32
C LEU A 116 -17.20 -3.98 -7.19
N SER A 117 -15.90 -4.26 -7.08
CA SER A 117 -15.15 -3.94 -5.87
C SER A 117 -13.85 -3.25 -6.18
N ALA A 118 -13.49 -2.25 -5.39
CA ALA A 118 -12.12 -1.77 -5.25
C ALA A 118 -11.66 -1.89 -3.79
N GLN A 119 -10.35 -1.80 -3.57
CA GLN A 119 -9.77 -1.70 -2.25
C GLN A 119 -8.86 -0.48 -2.16
N VAL A 120 -8.96 0.29 -1.08
CA VAL A 120 -8.15 1.47 -0.80
C VAL A 120 -7.17 1.18 0.34
N ASP A 121 -5.94 1.67 0.20
CA ASP A 121 -4.90 1.62 1.22
C ASP A 121 -3.90 2.78 1.11
N TRP A 122 -3.04 2.86 2.12
CA TRP A 122 -1.87 3.73 2.16
C TRP A 122 -0.58 2.95 2.38
N LYS A 123 0.47 3.32 1.65
CA LYS A 123 1.82 3.13 2.16
C LYS A 123 2.17 4.31 3.06
N GLU A 124 2.37 4.03 4.34
CA GLU A 124 2.67 5.06 5.33
C GLU A 124 4.18 5.40 5.42
N ASP A 125 4.48 6.69 5.60
CA ASP A 125 5.76 7.31 5.97
C ASP A 125 6.96 6.82 5.15
N PHE A 126 6.87 6.89 3.83
CA PHE A 126 7.99 6.61 2.94
C PHE A 126 8.88 7.84 2.81
N SER A 127 10.20 7.65 2.92
CA SER A 127 11.17 8.75 2.81
C SER A 127 12.24 8.45 1.78
N ILE A 128 12.66 9.49 1.06
CA ILE A 128 13.85 9.54 0.19
C ILE A 128 14.49 10.92 0.31
N HIS A 129 15.73 11.04 -0.13
CA HIS A 129 16.51 12.27 -0.07
C HIS A 129 16.62 12.91 -1.45
N THR A 130 16.68 14.23 -1.48
CA THR A 130 17.07 14.97 -2.69
C THR A 130 18.57 14.83 -2.96
N LYS A 131 19.03 15.22 -4.15
CA LYS A 131 20.46 15.36 -4.47
C LYS A 131 21.20 16.27 -3.48
N GLY A 132 20.50 17.23 -2.88
CA GLY A 132 21.02 18.12 -1.83
C GLY A 132 21.07 17.49 -0.43
N GLY A 133 20.60 16.25 -0.26
CA GLY A 133 20.56 15.54 1.02
C GLY A 133 19.36 15.88 1.90
N GLU A 134 18.40 16.68 1.42
CA GLU A 134 17.18 16.99 2.15
C GLU A 134 16.24 15.77 2.15
N ARG A 135 15.71 15.42 3.32
CA ARG A 135 14.80 14.28 3.46
C ARG A 135 13.35 14.70 3.17
N ILE A 136 12.75 14.12 2.14
CA ILE A 136 11.32 14.25 1.84
C ILE A 136 10.59 13.02 2.38
N THR A 137 9.53 13.23 3.15
CA THR A 137 8.67 12.15 3.67
C THR A 137 7.26 12.33 3.16
N PHE A 138 6.70 11.26 2.59
CA PHE A 138 5.39 11.27 1.96
C PHE A 138 4.68 9.93 2.15
N GLN A 139 3.38 9.94 1.88
CA GLN A 139 2.49 8.80 1.86
C GLN A 139 2.20 8.39 0.41
N ILE A 140 1.81 7.15 0.18
CA ILE A 140 1.33 6.73 -1.15
C ILE A 140 -0.08 6.18 -1.02
N PHE A 141 -1.04 6.89 -1.59
CA PHE A 141 -2.40 6.41 -1.78
C PHE A 141 -2.41 5.29 -2.81
N LEU A 142 -3.14 4.21 -2.52
CA LEU A 142 -3.36 3.11 -3.45
C LEU A 142 -4.84 2.77 -3.52
N MET A 143 -5.40 2.75 -4.73
CA MET A 143 -6.67 2.08 -5.03
C MET A 143 -6.43 0.91 -6.00
N VAL A 144 -6.93 -0.29 -5.67
CA VAL A 144 -6.83 -1.49 -6.52
C VAL A 144 -8.21 -1.99 -6.90
N LEU A 145 -8.50 -2.10 -8.19
CA LEU A 145 -9.72 -2.74 -8.68
C LEU A 145 -9.68 -4.25 -8.46
N GLY A 146 -10.84 -4.82 -8.12
CA GLY A 146 -11.03 -6.24 -7.91
C GLY A 146 -10.83 -7.02 -9.21
N TYR A 147 -11.56 -6.72 -10.29
CA TYR A 147 -11.49 -7.57 -11.47
C TYR A 147 -10.16 -7.39 -12.24
N SER A 148 -9.88 -6.17 -12.70
CA SER A 148 -8.71 -5.90 -13.53
C SER A 148 -7.39 -5.94 -12.78
N ARG A 149 -7.42 -5.79 -11.45
CA ARG A 149 -6.22 -5.52 -10.62
C ARG A 149 -5.48 -4.25 -11.05
N TYR A 150 -6.18 -3.34 -11.72
CA TYR A 150 -5.68 -2.01 -12.03
C TYR A 150 -5.42 -1.24 -10.73
N LYS A 151 -4.32 -0.50 -10.71
CA LYS A 151 -3.83 0.24 -9.55
C LYS A 151 -3.82 1.72 -9.88
N TYR A 152 -4.48 2.52 -9.08
CA TYR A 152 -4.25 3.96 -9.04
C TYR A 152 -3.35 4.28 -7.85
N LEU A 153 -2.30 5.06 -8.10
CA LEU A 153 -1.27 5.45 -7.15
C LEU A 153 -1.13 6.97 -7.17
N GLU A 154 -1.07 7.58 -5.99
CA GLU A 154 -0.84 9.02 -5.85
C GLU A 154 0.01 9.27 -4.62
N PRO A 155 1.17 9.95 -4.73
CA PRO A 155 1.88 10.39 -3.55
C PRO A 155 1.09 11.53 -2.90
N THR A 156 1.08 11.57 -1.57
CA THR A 156 0.49 12.66 -0.79
C THR A 156 1.37 13.01 0.40
N LEU A 157 1.21 14.21 0.93
CA LEU A 157 2.01 14.67 2.07
C LEU A 157 1.43 14.22 3.41
N THR A 158 0.09 14.25 3.50
CA THR A 158 -0.66 13.79 4.67
C THR A 158 -1.61 12.68 4.28
N ARG A 159 -2.28 12.12 5.29
CA ARG A 159 -3.28 11.05 5.13
C ARG A 159 -4.62 11.47 5.73
N ASP A 160 -4.86 12.77 5.82
CA ASP A 160 -6.07 13.32 6.42
C ASP A 160 -7.29 13.03 5.54
N GLN A 161 -8.48 13.16 6.11
CA GLN A 161 -9.71 12.79 5.41
C GLN A 161 -9.93 13.61 4.12
N LYS A 162 -9.58 14.89 4.11
CA LYS A 162 -9.66 15.74 2.91
C LYS A 162 -8.76 15.21 1.79
N VAL A 163 -7.52 14.82 2.15
CA VAL A 163 -6.57 14.21 1.19
C VAL A 163 -7.08 12.87 0.68
N LEU A 164 -7.68 12.05 1.54
CA LEU A 164 -8.33 10.80 1.13
C LEU A 164 -9.45 11.05 0.10
N PHE A 165 -10.33 12.01 0.34
CA PHE A 165 -11.42 12.34 -0.60
C PHE A 165 -10.87 12.87 -1.93
N SER A 166 -9.84 13.71 -1.88
CA SER A 166 -9.16 14.24 -3.07
C SER A 166 -8.54 13.11 -3.91
N ALA A 167 -7.73 12.25 -3.29
CA ALA A 167 -7.07 11.14 -3.98
C ALA A 167 -8.08 10.12 -4.55
N MET A 168 -9.18 9.84 -3.82
CA MET A 168 -10.26 9.00 -4.33
C MET A 168 -10.98 9.64 -5.52
N SER A 169 -11.25 10.95 -5.47
CA SER A 169 -11.93 11.67 -6.55
C SER A 169 -11.10 11.66 -7.83
N LYS A 170 -9.79 11.93 -7.73
CA LYS A 170 -8.85 11.83 -8.86
C LYS A 170 -8.73 10.39 -9.38
N ALA A 171 -8.78 9.39 -8.49
CA ALA A 171 -8.80 7.99 -8.89
C ALA A 171 -10.06 7.66 -9.71
N PHE A 172 -11.24 8.12 -9.30
CA PHE A 172 -12.48 7.91 -10.06
C PHE A 172 -12.43 8.57 -11.44
N GLU A 173 -11.89 9.78 -11.53
CA GLU A 173 -11.65 10.43 -12.82
C GLU A 173 -10.69 9.65 -13.70
N ASN A 174 -9.58 9.15 -13.14
CA ASN A 174 -8.61 8.32 -13.86
C ASN A 174 -9.23 7.03 -14.40
N LEU A 175 -10.13 6.41 -13.62
CA LEU A 175 -10.88 5.22 -14.02
C LEU A 175 -12.00 5.54 -15.01
N ASN A 176 -12.44 6.79 -15.08
CA ASN A 176 -13.65 7.25 -15.77
C ASN A 176 -14.89 6.46 -15.30
N GLY A 177 -14.99 6.23 -13.99
CA GLY A 177 -16.08 5.47 -13.39
C GLY A 177 -15.80 5.08 -11.93
N ILE A 178 -16.84 4.59 -11.26
CA ILE A 178 -16.83 4.31 -9.82
C ILE A 178 -17.17 2.83 -9.57
N PRO A 179 -16.36 2.08 -8.80
CA PRO A 179 -16.69 0.73 -8.38
C PRO A 179 -17.89 0.73 -7.43
N LYS A 180 -18.73 -0.32 -7.49
CA LYS A 180 -19.95 -0.40 -6.65
C LYS A 180 -19.65 -0.42 -5.17
N GLU A 181 -18.61 -1.15 -4.78
CA GLU A 181 -18.19 -1.33 -3.40
C GLU A 181 -16.71 -0.97 -3.24
N ILE A 182 -16.36 -0.26 -2.17
CA ILE A 182 -14.96 0.08 -1.87
C ILE A 182 -14.61 -0.41 -0.48
N TRP A 183 -13.55 -1.20 -0.43
CA TRP A 183 -13.08 -1.86 0.78
C TRP A 183 -11.95 -1.06 1.41
N PHE A 184 -12.11 -0.74 2.69
CA PHE A 184 -11.13 0.01 3.48
C PHE A 184 -10.61 -0.88 4.61
N ASP A 185 -9.34 -0.68 4.98
CA ASP A 185 -8.85 -1.15 6.28
C ASP A 185 -9.44 -0.28 7.40
N ASN A 186 -9.22 -0.65 8.67
CA ASN A 186 -9.70 0.13 9.84
C ASN A 186 -8.93 1.47 10.03
N MET A 187 -8.82 2.27 8.97
CA MET A 187 -8.18 3.59 9.01
C MET A 187 -9.10 4.63 9.67
N LYS A 188 -8.53 5.45 10.56
CA LYS A 188 -9.28 6.46 11.33
C LYS A 188 -10.00 7.50 10.45
N THR A 189 -9.49 7.76 9.26
CA THR A 189 -10.11 8.65 8.27
C THR A 189 -11.42 8.13 7.70
N VAL A 190 -11.71 6.85 7.88
CA VAL A 190 -12.91 6.18 7.38
C VAL A 190 -13.82 5.75 8.54
N VAL A 191 -13.24 5.35 9.67
CA VAL A 191 -13.96 4.69 10.77
C VAL A 191 -13.73 5.44 12.09
N ASP A 192 -14.82 5.82 12.78
CA ASP A 192 -14.76 6.45 14.11
C ASP A 192 -14.39 5.46 15.22
N GLN A 193 -14.82 4.20 15.10
CA GLN A 193 -14.50 3.13 16.05
C GLN A 193 -14.12 1.84 15.34
N PRO A 194 -12.89 1.31 15.54
CA PRO A 194 -12.47 0.07 14.92
C PRO A 194 -13.38 -1.09 15.33
N LYS A 195 -13.63 -2.01 14.39
CA LYS A 195 -14.53 -3.15 14.61
C LYS A 195 -14.02 -4.06 15.74
N THR A 196 -14.77 -4.15 16.83
CA THR A 196 -14.58 -5.20 17.85
C THR A 196 -15.54 -6.37 17.58
N GLN A 197 -15.35 -7.50 18.26
CA GLN A 197 -16.17 -8.71 18.08
C GLN A 197 -17.68 -8.48 18.38
N TYR A 198 -18.04 -7.33 18.98
CA TYR A 198 -19.38 -7.00 19.46
C TYR A 198 -19.96 -5.67 18.95
N SER A 199 -19.24 -4.86 18.16
CA SER A 199 -19.77 -3.58 17.64
C SER A 199 -19.88 -3.55 16.11
N GLN A 200 -20.97 -2.95 15.61
CA GLN A 200 -21.07 -2.56 14.21
C GLN A 200 -20.08 -1.41 13.93
N VAL A 201 -19.47 -1.42 12.75
CA VAL A 201 -18.56 -0.34 12.34
C VAL A 201 -19.40 0.90 12.08
N SER A 202 -19.13 1.99 12.81
CA SER A 202 -19.64 3.31 12.44
C SER A 202 -18.60 3.97 11.54
N PHE A 203 -18.93 4.11 10.25
CA PHE A 203 -18.22 5.04 9.40
C PHE A 203 -18.41 6.45 9.96
N ASN A 204 -17.38 7.28 9.87
CA ASN A 204 -17.55 8.66 10.29
C ASN A 204 -18.50 9.40 9.34
N GLN A 205 -19.15 10.44 9.87
CA GLN A 205 -20.27 11.10 9.21
C GLN A 205 -19.86 11.74 7.87
N ASN A 206 -18.72 12.42 7.82
CA ASN A 206 -18.21 13.06 6.61
C ASN A 206 -17.89 12.03 5.52
N PHE A 207 -17.27 10.91 5.89
CA PHE A 207 -16.96 9.82 4.96
C PHE A 207 -18.24 9.17 4.43
N TYR A 208 -19.25 9.01 5.29
CA TYR A 208 -20.57 8.53 4.87
C TYR A 208 -21.20 9.46 3.83
N TYR A 209 -21.22 10.78 4.06
CA TYR A 209 -21.76 11.74 3.07
C TYR A 209 -21.00 11.70 1.76
N PHE A 210 -19.66 11.73 1.81
CA PHE A 210 -18.83 11.55 0.62
C PHE A 210 -19.19 10.29 -0.17
N SER A 211 -19.39 9.14 0.51
CA SER A 211 -19.78 7.91 -0.17
C SER A 211 -21.14 7.99 -0.87
N LYS A 212 -22.07 8.79 -0.33
CA LYS A 212 -23.39 9.02 -0.92
C LYS A 212 -23.34 10.00 -2.09
N ASP A 213 -22.60 11.07 -1.95
CA ASP A 213 -22.45 12.10 -2.98
C ASP A 213 -21.72 11.54 -4.22
N ILE A 214 -20.74 10.66 -4.00
CA ILE A 214 -20.04 9.96 -5.08
C ILE A 214 -20.83 8.75 -5.61
N GLY A 215 -21.54 8.02 -4.75
CA GLY A 215 -22.37 6.88 -5.15
C GLY A 215 -21.66 5.51 -5.12
N PHE A 216 -20.84 5.25 -4.10
CA PHE A 216 -20.27 3.92 -3.82
C PHE A 216 -20.69 3.38 -2.44
N HIS A 217 -20.63 2.07 -2.27
CA HIS A 217 -20.90 1.41 -0.99
C HIS A 217 -19.59 1.13 -0.21
N PRO A 218 -19.35 1.77 0.95
CA PRO A 218 -18.14 1.52 1.71
C PRO A 218 -18.23 0.24 2.55
N ILE A 219 -17.15 -0.54 2.55
CA ILE A 219 -17.02 -1.79 3.31
C ILE A 219 -15.76 -1.73 4.17
N ALA A 220 -15.93 -1.84 5.50
CA ALA A 220 -14.81 -1.98 6.42
C ALA A 220 -14.36 -3.45 6.50
N CYS A 221 -13.07 -3.71 6.26
CA CYS A 221 -12.49 -5.04 6.34
C CYS A 221 -12.63 -5.63 7.75
N ARG A 222 -12.89 -6.94 7.84
CA ARG A 222 -12.70 -7.68 9.11
C ARG A 222 -11.19 -7.91 9.30
N PRO A 223 -10.63 -7.72 10.51
CA PRO A 223 -9.25 -8.10 10.77
C PRO A 223 -9.04 -9.58 10.42
N TYR A 224 -7.88 -9.90 9.81
CA TYR A 224 -7.43 -11.26 9.43
C TYR A 224 -8.11 -11.95 8.22
N ARG A 225 -8.55 -11.23 7.18
CA ARG A 225 -8.91 -11.87 5.90
C ARG A 225 -7.71 -11.99 4.94
N PRO A 226 -7.37 -13.17 4.37
CA PRO A 226 -6.21 -13.39 3.48
C PRO A 226 -6.26 -12.70 2.10
N GLN A 227 -7.11 -11.68 1.91
CA GLN A 227 -7.43 -11.10 0.60
C GLN A 227 -6.40 -10.05 0.13
N THR A 228 -5.38 -9.76 0.95
CA THR A 228 -4.43 -8.66 0.81
C THR A 228 -3.19 -8.95 -0.03
N LYS A 229 -3.03 -10.16 -0.59
CA LYS A 229 -1.77 -10.56 -1.25
C LYS A 229 -1.41 -9.68 -2.46
N GLY A 230 -2.37 -9.33 -3.31
CA GLY A 230 -2.13 -8.48 -4.50
C GLY A 230 -1.84 -7.00 -4.17
N LYS A 231 -2.34 -6.53 -3.02
CA LYS A 231 -2.11 -5.18 -2.48
C LYS A 231 -0.70 -5.04 -1.92
N VAL A 232 -0.30 -5.99 -1.06
CA VAL A 232 1.03 -5.99 -0.41
C VAL A 232 2.14 -6.06 -1.45
N GLU A 233 1.93 -6.85 -2.51
CA GLU A 233 2.89 -6.96 -3.60
C GLU A 233 3.03 -5.68 -4.42
N ALA A 234 1.92 -4.98 -4.70
CA ALA A 234 1.93 -3.71 -5.44
C ALA A 234 2.70 -2.62 -4.68
N LEU A 235 2.37 -2.39 -3.40
CA LEU A 235 3.08 -1.40 -2.59
C LEU A 235 4.55 -1.77 -2.38
N ALA A 236 4.86 -3.05 -2.16
CA ALA A 236 6.25 -3.50 -2.01
C ALA A 236 7.07 -3.19 -3.28
N ARG A 237 6.58 -3.60 -4.45
CA ARG A 237 7.26 -3.35 -5.74
C ARG A 237 7.46 -1.85 -5.99
N LEU A 238 6.43 -1.03 -5.76
CA LEU A 238 6.53 0.42 -5.90
C LEU A 238 7.60 1.00 -4.98
N THR A 239 7.58 0.63 -3.70
CA THR A 239 8.57 1.14 -2.74
C THR A 239 9.99 0.67 -3.03
N GLU A 240 10.17 -0.54 -3.57
CA GLU A 240 11.47 -1.02 -4.02
C GLU A 240 11.99 -0.22 -5.23
N ARG A 241 11.13 0.11 -6.20
CA ARG A 241 11.49 0.95 -7.35
C ARG A 241 11.83 2.38 -6.93
N LEU A 242 11.00 3.00 -6.09
CA LEU A 242 11.22 4.36 -5.60
C LEU A 242 12.54 4.50 -4.82
N ARG A 243 12.95 3.47 -4.06
CA ARG A 243 14.22 3.49 -3.31
C ARG A 243 15.46 3.64 -4.18
N VAL A 244 15.38 3.25 -5.45
CA VAL A 244 16.51 3.42 -6.39
C VAL A 244 16.80 4.90 -6.66
N TYR A 245 15.81 5.77 -6.45
CA TYR A 245 15.89 7.22 -6.69
C TYR A 245 16.24 8.01 -5.42
N ASP A 246 16.63 7.34 -4.33
CA ASP A 246 17.15 8.01 -3.15
C ASP A 246 18.43 8.78 -3.53
N TYR A 247 18.48 10.07 -3.21
CA TYR A 247 19.52 11.03 -3.64
C TYR A 247 19.56 11.37 -5.14
N GLU A 248 18.56 10.95 -5.93
CA GLU A 248 18.51 11.20 -7.39
C GLU A 248 17.43 12.21 -7.81
N ILE A 249 16.61 12.69 -6.87
CA ILE A 249 15.53 13.65 -7.12
C ILE A 249 15.87 15.07 -6.68
N ASP A 250 15.21 16.07 -7.26
CA ASP A 250 15.38 17.48 -6.89
C ASP A 250 14.26 17.96 -5.94
N GLY A 251 13.08 17.34 -5.99
CA GLY A 251 11.97 17.68 -5.09
C GLY A 251 10.73 16.78 -5.23
N TYR A 252 9.65 17.17 -4.56
CA TYR A 252 8.39 16.40 -4.53
C TYR A 252 7.75 16.19 -5.91
N GLU A 253 7.91 17.16 -6.82
CA GLU A 253 7.41 17.06 -8.20
C GLU A 253 8.00 15.84 -8.95
N ASP A 254 9.26 15.50 -8.69
CA ASP A 254 9.89 14.31 -9.28
C ASP A 254 9.29 13.03 -8.70
N ILE A 255 8.92 13.04 -7.41
CA ILE A 255 8.21 11.93 -6.77
C ILE A 255 6.87 11.69 -7.43
N PHE A 256 6.12 12.77 -7.71
CA PHE A 256 4.84 12.68 -8.40
C PHE A 256 4.99 12.02 -9.78
N LYS A 257 5.99 12.45 -10.57
CA LYS A 257 6.30 11.87 -11.89
C LYS A 257 6.69 10.40 -11.77
N LEU A 258 7.63 10.06 -10.88
CA LEU A 258 8.09 8.68 -10.68
C LEU A 258 6.96 7.74 -10.27
N VAL A 259 6.10 8.15 -9.36
CA VAL A 259 4.94 7.35 -8.95
C VAL A 259 3.99 7.15 -10.13
N LYS A 260 3.79 8.17 -10.97
CA LYS A 260 2.96 8.07 -12.16
C LYS A 260 3.53 7.10 -13.19
N ASP A 261 4.83 7.19 -13.48
CA ASP A 261 5.52 6.29 -14.39
C ASP A 261 5.42 4.83 -13.90
N PHE A 262 5.69 4.59 -12.62
CA PHE A 262 5.55 3.25 -12.04
C PHE A 262 4.12 2.72 -12.03
N GLN A 263 3.13 3.59 -11.86
CA GLN A 263 1.73 3.21 -12.00
C GLN A 263 1.49 2.63 -13.40
N ASP A 264 1.95 3.30 -14.44
CA ASP A 264 1.72 2.91 -15.82
C ASP A 264 2.50 1.62 -16.18
N GLU A 265 3.73 1.47 -15.69
CA GLU A 265 4.52 0.24 -15.81
C GLU A 265 3.82 -0.96 -15.15
N ILE A 266 3.48 -0.86 -13.86
CA ILE A 266 2.91 -1.97 -13.09
C ILE A 266 1.53 -2.37 -13.64
N ASN A 267 0.79 -1.44 -14.24
CA ASN A 267 -0.49 -1.74 -14.89
C ASN A 267 -0.35 -2.26 -16.32
N SER A 268 0.81 -2.11 -16.95
CA SER A 268 1.13 -2.66 -18.27
C SER A 268 1.81 -4.04 -18.17
N GLU A 269 2.41 -4.35 -17.03
CA GLU A 269 3.00 -5.66 -16.74
C GLU A 269 1.95 -6.76 -16.57
N ARG A 270 2.34 -7.99 -16.93
CA ARG A 270 1.49 -9.17 -16.76
C ARG A 270 1.28 -9.44 -15.26
N SER A 271 0.03 -9.35 -14.81
CA SER A 271 -0.34 -9.65 -13.43
C SER A 271 -0.27 -11.15 -13.15
N GLN A 272 0.41 -11.58 -12.08
CA GLN A 272 0.40 -12.98 -11.65
C GLN A 272 -0.99 -13.48 -11.23
N ALA A 273 -1.86 -12.56 -10.80
CA ALA A 273 -3.20 -12.91 -10.33
C ALA A 273 -4.17 -13.22 -11.48
N THR A 274 -4.08 -12.48 -12.57
CA THR A 274 -5.03 -12.55 -13.70
C THR A 274 -4.40 -13.04 -15.00
N ASP A 275 -3.08 -13.15 -15.07
CA ASP A 275 -2.31 -13.57 -16.25
C ASP A 275 -2.36 -12.60 -17.44
N TYR A 276 -2.97 -11.42 -17.24
CA TYR A 276 -3.09 -10.33 -18.21
C TYR A 276 -2.58 -9.01 -17.62
N PRO A 277 -2.18 -8.05 -18.48
CA PRO A 277 -1.97 -6.67 -18.05
C PRO A 277 -3.24 -6.05 -17.45
N PRO A 278 -3.15 -5.41 -16.27
CA PRO A 278 -4.29 -4.70 -15.68
C PRO A 278 -4.96 -3.69 -16.60
N THR A 279 -4.21 -2.93 -17.41
CA THR A 279 -4.77 -1.99 -18.40
C THR A 279 -5.70 -2.68 -19.41
N LYS A 280 -5.34 -3.88 -19.87
CA LYS A 280 -6.15 -4.66 -20.81
C LYS A 280 -7.47 -5.10 -20.19
N LEU A 281 -7.46 -5.48 -18.91
CA LEU A 281 -8.68 -5.87 -18.20
C LEU A 281 -9.52 -4.66 -17.77
N LEU A 282 -8.89 -3.53 -17.45
CA LEU A 282 -9.59 -2.29 -17.14
C LEU A 282 -10.48 -1.86 -18.29
N ASN A 283 -10.02 -1.97 -19.54
CA ASN A 283 -10.84 -1.63 -20.71
C ASN A 283 -12.17 -2.41 -20.77
N LYS A 284 -12.18 -3.66 -20.30
CA LYS A 284 -13.41 -4.47 -20.15
C LYS A 284 -14.20 -4.07 -18.91
N GLU A 285 -13.51 -3.73 -17.83
CA GLU A 285 -14.14 -3.39 -16.55
C GLU A 285 -14.88 -2.05 -16.57
N LYS A 286 -14.41 -1.09 -17.37
CA LYS A 286 -14.98 0.27 -17.46
C LYS A 286 -16.47 0.27 -17.79
N GLU A 287 -16.93 -0.67 -18.62
CA GLU A 287 -18.35 -0.81 -18.99
C GLU A 287 -19.25 -1.21 -17.81
N HIS A 288 -18.67 -1.68 -16.71
CA HIS A 288 -19.39 -2.15 -15.53
C HIS A 288 -19.23 -1.23 -14.31
N LEU A 289 -18.44 -0.16 -14.43
CA LEU A 289 -18.33 0.87 -13.40
C LEU A 289 -19.58 1.75 -13.39
N ASN A 290 -19.94 2.26 -12.22
CA ASN A 290 -20.95 3.30 -12.11
C ASN A 290 -20.45 4.59 -12.80
N PRO A 291 -21.34 5.38 -13.39
CA PRO A 291 -20.97 6.66 -14.00
C PRO A 291 -20.41 7.62 -12.94
N LEU A 292 -19.54 8.52 -13.37
CA LEU A 292 -19.07 9.62 -12.53
C LEU A 292 -20.23 10.56 -12.17
N PRO A 293 -20.26 11.12 -10.95
CA PRO A 293 -21.14 12.24 -10.64
C PRO A 293 -20.73 13.48 -11.44
N THR A 294 -21.50 14.56 -11.32
CA THR A 294 -21.19 15.82 -11.99
C THR A 294 -19.79 16.32 -11.61
N LYS A 295 -19.11 17.01 -12.54
CA LYS A 295 -17.79 17.61 -12.29
C LYS A 295 -17.77 18.50 -11.05
N ASP A 296 -18.85 19.24 -10.79
CA ASP A 296 -18.93 20.12 -9.62
C ASP A 296 -18.84 19.34 -8.30
N ILE A 297 -19.50 18.18 -8.22
CA ILE A 297 -19.40 17.28 -7.06
C ILE A 297 -17.98 16.72 -6.93
N LEU A 298 -17.38 16.21 -8.01
CA LEU A 298 -16.01 15.69 -7.97
C LEU A 298 -15.01 16.77 -7.53
N ASN A 299 -15.09 17.94 -8.14
CA ASN A 299 -14.19 19.07 -7.85
C ASN A 299 -14.34 19.59 -6.42
N SER A 300 -15.54 19.49 -5.82
CA SER A 300 -15.76 19.89 -4.42
C SER A 300 -14.92 19.08 -3.41
N TYR A 301 -14.49 17.87 -3.81
CA TYR A 301 -13.66 16.99 -2.99
C TYR A 301 -12.19 16.97 -3.40
N GLN A 302 -11.84 17.55 -4.55
CA GLN A 302 -10.46 17.64 -5.00
C GLN A 302 -9.78 18.85 -4.35
N GLN A 303 -8.73 18.59 -3.59
CA GLN A 303 -7.80 19.64 -3.20
C GLN A 303 -6.95 20.02 -4.40
N GLU A 304 -7.23 21.17 -5.00
CA GLU A 304 -6.27 21.87 -5.85
C GLU A 304 -5.32 22.67 -4.95
N LEU A 305 -4.06 22.25 -4.86
CA LEU A 305 -3.00 23.13 -4.39
C LEU A 305 -2.85 24.24 -5.43
N ILE A 306 -3.32 25.46 -5.13
CA ILE A 306 -3.30 26.54 -6.11
C ILE A 306 -1.85 26.99 -6.27
N ALA A 307 -1.23 26.60 -7.39
CA ALA A 307 0.13 27.01 -7.70
C ALA A 307 0.18 28.50 -8.08
N ARG A 308 1.09 29.25 -7.47
CA ARG A 308 1.37 30.66 -7.80
C ARG A 308 2.85 30.91 -7.83
N LYS A 309 3.30 31.61 -8.86
CA LYS A 309 4.66 32.16 -8.90
C LYS A 309 4.71 33.39 -8.01
N VAL A 310 5.70 33.45 -7.13
CA VAL A 310 5.98 34.64 -6.32
C VAL A 310 6.48 35.75 -7.24
N SER A 311 5.80 36.89 -7.22
CA SER A 311 6.15 38.06 -8.04
C SER A 311 7.44 38.74 -7.59
N ALA A 312 7.99 39.63 -8.40
CA ALA A 312 9.13 40.48 -8.03
C ALA A 312 8.89 41.32 -6.76
N GLU A 313 7.63 41.63 -6.43
CA GLU A 313 7.21 42.32 -5.20
C GLU A 313 7.20 41.41 -3.95
N ALA A 314 7.75 40.19 -4.03
CA ALA A 314 7.70 39.16 -2.98
C ALA A 314 6.27 38.84 -2.51
N MET A 315 5.35 38.70 -3.47
CA MET A 315 3.92 38.54 -3.22
C MET A 315 3.34 37.37 -4.02
N VAL A 316 2.31 36.75 -3.47
CA VAL A 316 1.50 35.72 -4.13
C VAL A 316 0.05 36.19 -4.23
N THR A 317 -0.63 35.85 -5.32
CA THR A 317 -2.00 36.31 -5.57
C THR A 317 -3.00 35.20 -5.35
N TYR A 318 -3.95 35.42 -4.44
CA TYR A 318 -5.11 34.59 -4.23
C TYR A 318 -6.39 35.41 -4.48
N GLY A 319 -7.20 34.99 -5.45
CA GLY A 319 -8.30 35.81 -5.97
C GLY A 319 -7.80 37.10 -6.63
N LYS A 320 -8.24 38.26 -6.13
CA LYS A 320 -7.78 39.60 -6.55
C LYS A 320 -6.86 40.27 -5.51
N VAL A 321 -6.44 39.50 -4.51
CA VAL A 321 -5.73 39.98 -3.32
C VAL A 321 -4.31 39.43 -3.31
N LYS A 322 -3.35 40.26 -2.87
CA LYS A 322 -1.94 39.90 -2.76
C LYS A 322 -1.53 39.70 -1.29
N TYR A 323 -0.71 38.69 -1.07
CA TYR A 323 -0.20 38.28 0.24
C TYR A 323 1.33 38.17 0.19
N SER A 324 2.02 38.76 1.17
CA SER A 324 3.48 38.78 1.18
C SER A 324 4.07 37.41 1.47
N VAL A 325 5.27 37.18 0.97
CA VAL A 325 6.17 36.10 1.39
C VAL A 325 7.59 36.66 1.49
N SER A 326 8.50 35.92 2.11
CA SER A 326 9.91 36.32 2.19
C SER A 326 10.49 36.54 0.78
N PRO A 327 11.29 37.60 0.55
CA PRO A 327 11.95 37.87 -0.74
C PRO A 327 12.79 36.72 -1.29
N LYS A 328 13.25 35.81 -0.42
CA LYS A 328 14.02 34.62 -0.84
C LYS A 328 13.23 33.68 -1.77
N TYR A 329 11.90 33.78 -1.77
CA TYR A 329 11.02 32.99 -2.63
C TYR A 329 10.64 33.71 -3.94
N ILE A 330 11.15 34.92 -4.23
CA ILE A 330 10.88 35.60 -5.49
C ILE A 330 11.21 34.67 -6.67
N ASN A 331 10.33 34.65 -7.68
CA ASN A 331 10.36 33.76 -8.84
C ASN A 331 10.14 32.25 -8.57
N GLN A 332 10.00 31.83 -7.32
CA GLN A 332 9.66 30.46 -6.99
C GLN A 332 8.17 30.19 -7.19
N ILE A 333 7.81 28.92 -7.40
CA ILE A 333 6.42 28.46 -7.40
C ILE A 333 6.08 28.02 -5.98
N VAL A 334 4.97 28.53 -5.46
CA VAL A 334 4.42 28.14 -4.16
C VAL A 334 3.02 27.56 -4.34
N HIS A 335 2.61 26.76 -3.38
CA HIS A 335 1.28 26.15 -3.33
C HIS A 335 0.45 26.83 -2.26
N LEU A 336 -0.79 27.18 -2.61
CA LEU A 336 -1.73 27.80 -1.68
C LEU A 336 -2.79 26.80 -1.28
N GLU A 337 -3.13 26.79 0.01
CA GLU A 337 -4.25 26.06 0.58
C GLU A 337 -5.06 27.01 1.46
N VAL A 338 -6.38 26.92 1.43
CA VAL A 338 -7.24 27.67 2.35
C VAL A 338 -7.82 26.70 3.37
N LEU A 339 -7.56 26.98 4.65
CA LEU A 339 -8.06 26.21 5.78
C LEU A 339 -8.53 27.20 6.85
N ASP A 340 -9.78 27.05 7.31
CA ASP A 340 -10.35 27.85 8.42
C ASP A 340 -10.13 29.37 8.27
N ASP A 341 -10.44 29.91 7.08
CA ASP A 341 -10.26 31.33 6.70
C ASP A 341 -8.82 31.86 6.74
N ILE A 342 -7.83 30.94 6.75
CA ILE A 342 -6.41 31.23 6.65
C ILE A 342 -5.89 30.71 5.30
N LEU A 343 -5.16 31.56 4.59
CA LEU A 343 -4.35 31.20 3.43
C LEU A 343 -2.99 30.68 3.91
N HIS A 344 -2.76 29.40 3.68
CA HIS A 344 -1.49 28.72 3.91
C HIS A 344 -0.67 28.73 2.62
N ILE A 345 0.61 29.07 2.72
CA ILE A 345 1.53 29.17 1.59
C ILE A 345 2.68 28.21 1.82
N TYR A 346 2.88 27.30 0.87
CA TYR A 346 3.90 26.24 0.92
C TYR A 346 4.93 26.40 -0.19
N TYR A 347 6.20 26.19 0.14
CA TYR A 347 7.28 26.04 -0.83
C TYR A 347 8.01 24.72 -0.54
N ASN A 348 8.07 23.82 -1.51
CA ASN A 348 8.59 22.46 -1.33
C ASN A 348 8.03 21.79 -0.07
N ASP A 349 6.70 21.85 0.10
CA ASP A 349 5.94 21.26 1.22
C ASP A 349 6.22 21.84 2.61
N LEU A 350 7.18 22.75 2.73
CA LEU A 350 7.38 23.56 3.93
C LEU A 350 6.37 24.70 3.94
N GLU A 351 5.61 24.81 5.02
CA GLU A 351 4.77 25.97 5.26
C GLU A 351 5.64 27.20 5.50
N ILE A 352 5.67 28.11 4.53
CA ILE A 352 6.54 29.28 4.57
C ILE A 352 5.84 30.52 5.14
N ARG A 353 4.51 30.59 5.03
CA ARG A 353 3.74 31.75 5.46
C ARG A 353 2.25 31.41 5.65
N LYS A 354 1.60 32.17 6.53
CA LYS A 354 0.14 32.18 6.73
C LYS A 354 -0.37 33.60 6.66
N HIS A 355 -1.56 33.76 6.09
CA HIS A 355 -2.29 35.01 6.09
C HIS A 355 -3.76 34.78 6.39
N PRO A 356 -4.42 35.59 7.23
CA PRO A 356 -5.87 35.64 7.26
C PRO A 356 -6.40 36.04 5.87
N ILE A 357 -7.48 35.41 5.42
CA ILE A 357 -8.16 35.85 4.19
C ILE A 357 -8.71 37.25 4.41
N SER A 358 -8.39 38.16 3.48
CA SER A 358 -8.68 39.59 3.61
C SER A 358 -9.30 40.14 2.32
N THR A 359 -10.02 41.25 2.44
CA THR A 359 -10.50 42.05 1.31
C THR A 359 -9.51 43.14 0.90
N ASN A 360 -8.51 43.44 1.74
CA ASN A 360 -7.51 44.46 1.47
C ASN A 360 -6.66 44.02 0.28
N LYS A 361 -6.37 44.93 -0.65
CA LYS A 361 -5.67 44.60 -1.91
C LYS A 361 -4.26 44.02 -1.67
N PHE A 362 -3.58 44.49 -0.63
CA PHE A 362 -2.24 44.07 -0.25
C PHE A 362 -2.22 43.72 1.24
N ASN A 363 -1.64 42.57 1.58
CA ASN A 363 -1.56 42.08 2.95
C ASN A 363 -0.10 41.71 3.24
N TYR A 364 0.55 42.55 4.05
CA TYR A 364 1.94 42.38 4.44
C TYR A 364 2.02 41.71 5.80
N GLU A 365 2.82 40.65 5.88
CA GLU A 365 3.33 40.20 7.16
C GLU A 365 4.52 41.10 7.55
N PRO A 366 4.63 41.55 8.82
CA PRO A 366 5.63 42.55 9.22
C PRO A 366 7.09 42.17 8.96
N ASN A 367 7.45 40.90 9.15
CA ASN A 367 8.80 40.41 8.90
C ASN A 367 9.09 40.35 7.40
N ASP A 368 8.13 39.90 6.57
CA ASP A 368 8.27 39.92 5.12
C ASP A 368 8.51 41.36 4.63
N LEU A 369 7.72 42.32 5.11
CA LEU A 369 7.89 43.73 4.73
C LEU A 369 9.25 44.30 5.15
N LYS A 370 9.73 43.95 6.35
CA LYS A 370 11.08 44.29 6.82
C LYS A 370 12.16 43.71 5.90
N GLU A 371 12.06 42.44 5.55
CA GLU A 371 12.99 41.79 4.61
C GLU A 371 12.94 42.43 3.23
N ILE A 372 11.75 42.74 2.70
CA ILE A 372 11.55 43.42 1.41
C ILE A 372 12.26 44.78 1.42
N LEU A 373 11.95 45.63 2.42
CA LEU A 373 12.53 46.96 2.54
C LEU A 373 14.06 46.91 2.66
N LYS A 374 14.57 45.96 3.45
CA LYS A 374 16.01 45.76 3.64
C LYS A 374 16.69 45.23 2.37
N SER A 375 15.98 44.48 1.54
CA SER A 375 16.49 43.97 0.27
C SER A 375 16.52 45.02 -0.85
N ASP A 376 15.80 46.13 -0.70
CA ASP A 376 15.65 47.17 -1.72
C ASP A 376 16.01 48.57 -1.19
N VAL A 377 15.01 49.36 -0.76
CA VAL A 377 15.12 50.80 -0.49
C VAL A 377 15.93 51.13 0.77
N PHE A 378 15.96 50.24 1.77
CA PHE A 378 16.56 50.48 3.09
C PHE A 378 17.77 49.60 3.40
N LYS A 379 18.53 49.20 2.37
CA LYS A 379 19.76 48.38 2.53
C LYS A 379 20.74 48.87 3.60
N THR A 380 20.86 50.18 3.79
CA THR A 380 21.84 50.80 4.71
C THR A 380 21.23 51.26 6.04
N LYS A 381 19.92 51.11 6.24
CA LYS A 381 19.26 51.56 7.46
C LYS A 381 19.34 50.50 8.56
N SER A 382 19.29 50.95 9.81
CA SER A 382 19.22 50.04 10.95
C SER A 382 17.85 49.36 11.02
N ASP A 383 17.79 48.20 11.69
CA ASP A 383 16.53 47.48 11.88
C ASP A 383 15.48 48.31 12.61
N GLU A 384 15.90 49.13 13.57
CA GLU A 384 15.05 50.03 14.35
C GLU A 384 14.47 51.16 13.49
N GLU A 385 15.23 51.69 12.53
CA GLU A 385 14.73 52.68 11.58
C GLU A 385 13.70 52.09 10.61
N ILE A 386 13.86 50.82 10.21
CA ILE A 386 12.92 50.12 9.34
C ILE A 386 11.63 49.79 10.09
N GLU A 387 11.71 49.32 11.33
CA GLU A 387 10.54 49.03 12.17
C GLU A 387 9.70 50.28 12.42
N ASN A 388 10.33 51.41 12.78
CA ASN A 388 9.65 52.69 12.95
C ASN A 388 8.94 53.14 11.65
N TYR A 389 9.55 52.91 10.48
CA TYR A 389 8.92 53.21 9.20
C TYR A 389 7.72 52.31 8.91
N ILE A 390 7.82 51.01 9.23
CA ILE A 390 6.76 50.03 9.05
C ILE A 390 5.56 50.38 9.92
N GLU A 391 5.76 50.67 11.20
CA GLU A 391 4.67 51.04 12.12
C GLU A 391 3.96 52.33 11.71
N GLY A 392 4.70 53.29 11.15
CA GLY A 392 4.15 54.53 10.62
C GLY A 392 3.30 54.35 9.36
N ASN A 393 3.69 53.42 8.47
CA ASN A 393 3.03 53.24 7.17
C ASN A 393 1.99 52.13 7.12
N LEU A 394 2.10 51.06 7.92
CA LEU A 394 1.07 50.00 7.96
C LEU A 394 -0.30 50.57 8.36
N LYS A 395 -0.33 51.57 9.25
CA LYS A 395 -1.55 52.33 9.62
C LYS A 395 -2.23 53.03 8.43
N VAL A 396 -1.50 53.28 7.34
CA VAL A 396 -2.07 53.89 6.13
C VAL A 396 -2.76 52.84 5.26
N TYR A 397 -2.25 51.61 5.23
CA TYR A 397 -2.82 50.53 4.42
C TYR A 397 -4.05 49.86 5.05
N ASP A 398 -4.20 49.92 6.38
CA ASP A 398 -5.39 49.42 7.07
C ASP A 398 -6.63 50.34 6.92
N ASN A 399 -6.45 51.55 6.38
CA ASN A 399 -7.49 52.59 6.27
C ASN A 399 -8.07 52.78 4.86
N PHE A 400 -7.81 51.89 3.90
CA PHE A 400 -8.30 51.99 2.51
C PHE A 400 -9.07 50.77 2.02
#